data_AF-A0A920NHG1-F1
#
_entry.id   AF-A0A920NHG1-F1
#
_cell.length_a   1.000
_cell.length_b   1.000
_cell.length_c   1.000
_cell.angle_alpha   90.00
_cell.angle_beta   90.00
_cell.angle_gamma   90.00
#
_symmetry.space_group_name_H-M   'P 1'
#
loop_
_entity.id
_entity.type
_entity.pdbx_description
1 polymer ?
#
loop_
_entity_poly.entity_id
_entity_poly.type
_entity_poly.pdbx_seq_one_letter_code
_entity_poly.pdbx_strand_id
1 'polypeptide(L)'
;MNIHKSAQSNPSIEYPIDYQADKATVIKVIGLGGAGSNAVDRMIQFGIDGVDFLAANTDRQALSENEAPTKLLLGKQFTNGHGAGGDPQIGETAAYESLSDLSESIEDADILFITCGMGGGTGTGAAPVVAELARDLDIITVAVVTMPFNFEGNPSIP
;
A
#
# COMPACT_ATOMS: atom_id res chain seq x y z
N MET A 1 -58.83 38.53 -17.47
CA MET A 1 -57.42 38.87 -17.71
C MET A 1 -56.59 37.79 -17.03
N ASN A 2 -55.75 37.10 -17.82
CA ASN A 2 -54.72 36.13 -17.42
C ASN A 2 -55.22 34.78 -16.83
N ILE A 3 -54.73 33.61 -17.22
CA ILE A 3 -53.88 33.15 -18.33
C ILE A 3 -54.04 31.62 -18.34
N HIS A 4 -54.37 31.05 -19.50
CA HIS A 4 -54.07 29.66 -19.78
C HIS A 4 -52.54 29.47 -19.71
N LYS A 5 -52.06 28.54 -18.89
CA LYS A 5 -50.79 27.84 -19.16
C LYS A 5 -51.06 26.34 -19.13
N SER A 6 -51.20 25.79 -20.32
CA SER A 6 -51.06 24.37 -20.59
C SER A 6 -49.71 23.88 -20.07
N ALA A 7 -49.71 22.90 -19.18
CA ALA A 7 -48.53 22.13 -18.86
C ALA A 7 -48.14 21.34 -20.11
N GLN A 8 -47.12 21.81 -20.84
CA GLN A 8 -46.48 21.01 -21.86
C GLN A 8 -45.69 19.91 -21.16
N SER A 9 -46.02 18.66 -21.48
CA SER A 9 -45.26 17.48 -21.08
C SER A 9 -43.84 17.56 -21.67
N ASN A 10 -42.85 17.70 -20.81
CA ASN A 10 -41.44 17.65 -21.21
C ASN A 10 -41.12 16.22 -21.70
N PRO A 11 -40.60 16.01 -22.92
CA PRO A 11 -40.17 14.68 -23.32
C PRO A 11 -38.97 14.28 -22.45
N SER A 12 -39.14 13.23 -21.66
CA SER A 12 -38.06 12.60 -20.92
C SER A 12 -37.08 12.00 -21.92
N ILE A 13 -36.00 12.73 -22.19
CA ILE A 13 -34.84 12.19 -22.90
C ILE A 13 -34.14 11.25 -21.92
N GLU A 14 -34.38 9.95 -22.09
CA GLU A 14 -33.53 8.92 -21.47
C GLU A 14 -32.16 8.96 -22.16
N TYR A 15 -31.16 9.43 -21.44
CA TYR A 15 -29.77 9.18 -21.82
C TYR A 15 -29.47 7.71 -21.47
N PRO A 16 -29.08 6.86 -22.43
CA PRO A 16 -28.62 5.53 -22.10
C PRO A 16 -27.30 5.68 -21.35
N ILE A 17 -27.35 5.59 -20.03
CA ILE A 17 -26.16 5.35 -19.22
C ILE A 17 -25.87 3.87 -19.39
N ASP A 18 -25.01 3.55 -20.34
CA ASP A 18 -24.43 2.23 -20.47
C ASP A 18 -23.47 2.05 -19.29
N TYR A 19 -23.99 1.57 -18.15
CA TYR A 19 -23.17 1.00 -17.09
C TYR A 19 -22.59 -0.30 -17.67
N GLN A 20 -21.56 -0.17 -18.51
CA GLN A 20 -20.59 -1.25 -18.62
C GLN A 20 -20.15 -1.54 -17.18
N ALA A 21 -20.29 -2.80 -16.75
CA ALA A 21 -19.86 -3.19 -15.42
C ALA A 21 -18.39 -2.82 -15.29
N ASP A 22 -18.11 -1.71 -14.61
CA ASP A 22 -16.74 -1.24 -14.40
C ASP A 22 -15.96 -2.40 -13.79
N LYS A 23 -14.80 -2.70 -14.38
CA LYS A 23 -13.85 -3.63 -13.79
C LYS A 23 -13.69 -3.22 -12.33
N ALA A 24 -13.95 -4.14 -11.40
CA ALA A 24 -13.80 -3.86 -9.98
C ALA A 24 -12.39 -3.34 -9.71
N THR A 25 -12.28 -2.18 -9.06
CA THR A 25 -10.99 -1.56 -8.72
C THR A 25 -10.17 -2.50 -7.85
N VAL A 26 -8.95 -2.80 -8.29
CA VAL A 26 -7.99 -3.63 -7.55
C VAL A 26 -7.25 -2.73 -6.57
N ILE A 27 -7.51 -2.94 -5.28
CA ILE A 27 -6.85 -2.21 -4.20
C ILE A 27 -5.86 -3.14 -3.51
N LYS A 28 -4.60 -2.73 -3.43
CA LYS A 28 -3.56 -3.44 -2.68
C LYS A 28 -3.07 -2.60 -1.52
N VAL A 29 -2.77 -3.25 -0.39
CA VAL A 29 -2.12 -2.62 0.77
C VAL A 29 -0.83 -3.36 1.07
N ILE A 30 0.29 -2.64 1.08
CA ILE A 30 1.60 -3.18 1.43
C ILE A 30 2.11 -2.60 2.76
N GLY A 31 2.31 -3.48 3.74
CA GLY A 31 2.91 -3.15 5.02
C GLY A 31 4.42 -3.38 5.03
N LEU A 32 5.20 -2.31 5.22
CA LEU A 32 6.66 -2.35 5.18
C LEU A 32 7.28 -2.30 6.58
N GLY A 33 8.14 -3.28 6.88
CA GLY A 33 8.79 -3.42 8.18
C GLY A 33 7.81 -3.76 9.31
N GLY A 34 8.31 -3.80 10.56
CA GLY A 34 7.52 -4.31 11.70
C GLY A 34 6.20 -3.56 11.94
N ALA A 35 6.22 -2.23 11.97
CA ALA A 35 5.00 -1.44 12.18
C ALA A 35 4.00 -1.57 11.02
N GLY A 36 4.49 -1.60 9.77
CA GLY A 36 3.64 -1.79 8.59
C GLY A 36 3.01 -3.19 8.56
N SER A 37 3.79 -4.24 8.82
CA SER A 37 3.29 -5.61 8.95
C SER A 37 2.22 -5.72 10.05
N ASN A 38 2.47 -5.13 11.22
CA ASN A 38 1.50 -5.12 12.31
C ASN A 38 0.19 -4.40 11.92
N ALA A 39 0.27 -3.28 11.17
CA ALA A 39 -0.91 -2.59 10.69
C ALA A 39 -1.74 -3.47 9.74
N VAL A 40 -1.07 -4.21 8.84
CA VAL A 40 -1.70 -5.16 7.93
C VAL A 40 -2.42 -6.28 8.69
N ASP A 41 -1.79 -6.87 9.72
CA ASP A 41 -2.44 -7.88 10.55
C ASP A 41 -3.73 -7.36 11.17
N ARG A 42 -3.72 -6.12 11.68
CA ARG A 42 -4.92 -5.51 12.25
C ARG A 42 -6.01 -5.32 11.21
N MET A 43 -5.66 -4.86 10.00
CA MET A 43 -6.64 -4.69 8.92
C MET A 43 -7.30 -6.01 8.52
N ILE A 44 -6.52 -7.10 8.45
CA ILE A 44 -7.03 -8.45 8.18
C ILE A 44 -7.94 -8.92 9.33
N GLN A 45 -7.50 -8.77 10.58
CA GLN A 45 -8.27 -9.16 11.77
C GLN A 45 -9.59 -8.37 11.91
N PHE A 46 -9.63 -7.13 11.44
CA PHE A 46 -10.86 -6.32 11.40
C PHE A 46 -11.82 -6.73 10.27
N GLY A 47 -11.40 -7.58 9.34
CA GLY A 47 -12.22 -8.07 8.23
C GLY A 47 -12.45 -7.01 7.16
N ILE A 48 -11.40 -6.27 6.78
CA ILE A 48 -11.48 -5.35 5.63
C ILE A 48 -11.53 -6.19 4.34
N ASP A 49 -12.69 -6.17 3.68
CA ASP A 49 -12.93 -6.89 2.42
C ASP A 49 -12.50 -6.06 1.19
N GLY A 50 -12.25 -6.76 0.08
CA GLY A 50 -11.97 -6.13 -1.23
C GLY A 50 -10.57 -5.53 -1.35
N VAL A 51 -9.64 -5.94 -0.49
CA VAL A 51 -8.25 -5.46 -0.46
C VAL A 51 -7.30 -6.65 -0.48
N ASP A 52 -6.30 -6.61 -1.35
CA ASP A 52 -5.20 -7.57 -1.32
C ASP A 52 -4.12 -7.07 -0.35
N PHE A 53 -3.86 -7.86 0.69
CA PHE A 53 -2.88 -7.52 1.71
C PHE A 53 -1.52 -8.16 1.46
N LEU A 54 -0.48 -7.33 1.54
CA LEU A 54 0.92 -7.71 1.41
C LEU A 54 1.70 -7.26 2.64
N ALA A 55 2.64 -8.08 3.08
CA ALA A 55 3.66 -7.69 4.05
C ALA A 55 5.05 -7.86 3.44
N ALA A 56 5.90 -6.84 3.55
CA ALA A 56 7.29 -6.93 3.14
C ALA A 56 8.22 -6.51 4.28
N ASN A 57 9.18 -7.37 4.61
CA ASN A 57 10.08 -7.15 5.73
C ASN A 57 11.45 -7.79 5.48
N THR A 58 12.50 -7.20 6.03
CA THR A 58 13.86 -7.79 6.06
C THR A 58 14.03 -8.81 7.19
N ASP A 59 13.15 -8.79 8.18
CA ASP A 59 13.14 -9.74 9.29
C ASP A 59 12.24 -10.94 8.96
N ARG A 60 12.85 -12.12 8.79
CA ARG A 60 12.14 -13.36 8.45
C ARG A 60 11.19 -13.82 9.55
N GLN A 61 11.59 -13.64 10.82
CA GLN A 61 10.78 -14.09 11.94
C GLN A 61 9.49 -13.28 12.00
N ALA A 62 9.61 -11.95 11.99
CA ALA A 62 8.46 -11.05 11.98
C ALA A 62 7.53 -11.33 10.78
N LEU A 63 8.10 -11.57 9.61
CA LEU A 63 7.33 -11.88 8.40
C LEU A 63 6.60 -13.23 8.50
N SER A 64 7.21 -14.23 9.13
CA SER A 64 6.61 -15.57 9.27
C SER A 64 5.34 -15.55 10.13
N GLU A 65 5.30 -14.68 11.15
CA GLU A 65 4.20 -14.53 12.10
C GLU A 65 3.02 -13.69 11.55
N ASN A 66 3.24 -12.93 10.48
CA ASN A 66 2.24 -12.06 9.86
C ASN A 66 1.09 -12.84 9.20
N GLU A 67 -0.10 -12.27 9.11
CA GLU A 67 -1.32 -12.88 8.57
C GLU A 67 -1.56 -12.59 7.09
N ALA A 68 -0.78 -11.70 6.46
CA ALA A 68 -0.95 -11.36 5.05
C ALA A 68 -0.81 -12.60 4.15
N PRO A 69 -1.70 -12.79 3.15
CA PRO A 69 -1.59 -13.87 2.17
C PRO A 69 -0.29 -13.81 1.37
N THR A 70 0.16 -12.59 1.04
CA THR A 70 1.39 -12.35 0.29
C THR A 70 2.46 -11.78 1.20
N LYS A 71 3.61 -12.46 1.26
CA LYS A 71 4.73 -12.12 2.17
C LYS A 71 6.03 -12.05 1.39
N LEU A 72 6.74 -10.94 1.51
CA LEU A 72 7.98 -10.68 0.79
C LEU A 72 9.15 -10.48 1.77
N LEU A 73 10.10 -11.42 1.74
CA LEU A 73 11.36 -11.24 2.46
C LEU A 73 12.27 -10.34 1.62
N LEU A 74 12.50 -9.12 2.09
CA LEU A 74 13.35 -8.13 1.43
C LEU A 74 14.83 -8.41 1.71
N GLY A 75 15.69 -8.18 0.72
CA GLY A 75 17.14 -8.29 0.87
C GLY A 75 17.59 -9.67 1.34
N LYS A 76 17.11 -10.74 0.70
CA LYS A 76 17.39 -12.14 1.07
C LYS A 76 18.90 -12.41 1.14
N GLN A 77 19.66 -11.85 0.20
CA GLN A 77 21.12 -12.01 0.13
C GLN A 77 21.84 -11.01 1.03
N PHE A 78 21.34 -9.79 1.13
CA PHE A 78 22.00 -8.73 1.89
C PHE A 78 21.85 -8.88 3.42
N THR A 79 20.65 -9.19 3.90
CA THR A 79 20.35 -9.23 5.35
C THR A 79 20.35 -10.65 5.93
N ASN A 80 20.31 -11.68 5.07
CA ASN A 80 20.07 -13.08 5.44
C ASN A 80 18.79 -13.30 6.26
N GLY A 81 17.87 -12.34 6.25
CA GLY A 81 16.61 -12.38 7.01
C GLY A 81 16.74 -11.97 8.48
N HIS A 82 17.80 -11.28 8.87
CA HIS A 82 18.01 -10.81 10.26
C HIS A 82 17.45 -9.41 10.54
N GLY A 83 16.84 -8.75 9.56
CA GLY A 83 16.33 -7.39 9.69
C GLY A 83 17.36 -6.30 9.35
N ALA A 84 16.87 -5.06 9.29
CA ALA A 84 17.68 -3.89 8.92
C ALA A 84 18.38 -3.20 10.12
N GLY A 85 18.22 -3.70 11.35
CA GLY A 85 18.90 -3.17 12.53
C GLY A 85 18.62 -1.71 12.87
N GLY A 86 17.53 -1.13 12.35
CA GLY A 86 17.20 0.28 12.52
C GLY A 86 17.87 1.22 11.50
N ASP A 87 18.67 0.70 10.57
CA ASP A 87 19.35 1.49 9.54
C ASP A 87 18.50 1.60 8.26
N PRO A 88 18.04 2.81 7.86
CA PRO A 88 17.27 3.00 6.64
C PRO A 88 18.02 2.59 5.37
N GLN A 89 19.35 2.74 5.31
CA GLN A 89 20.14 2.41 4.11
C GLN A 89 20.11 0.89 3.84
N ILE A 90 20.06 0.09 4.90
CA ILE A 90 19.91 -1.36 4.79
C ILE A 90 18.51 -1.69 4.26
N GLY A 91 17.47 -1.02 4.76
CA GLY A 91 16.09 -1.18 4.28
C GLY A 91 15.93 -0.82 2.80
N GLU A 92 16.53 0.30 2.38
CA GLU A 92 16.55 0.77 1.00
C GLU A 92 17.28 -0.21 0.08
N THR A 93 18.50 -0.62 0.44
CA THR A 93 19.29 -1.61 -0.33
C THR A 93 18.54 -2.93 -0.46
N ALA A 94 17.91 -3.39 0.62
CA ALA A 94 17.10 -4.61 0.62
C ALA A 94 15.87 -4.51 -0.30
N ALA A 95 15.22 -3.34 -0.36
CA ALA A 95 14.12 -3.10 -1.28
C ALA A 95 14.59 -3.09 -2.73
N TYR A 96 15.72 -2.44 -3.03
CA TYR A 96 16.30 -2.44 -4.37
C TYR A 96 16.73 -3.84 -4.84
N GLU A 97 17.31 -4.67 -3.95
CA GLU A 97 17.61 -6.08 -4.24
C GLU A 97 16.34 -6.86 -4.64
N SER A 98 15.20 -6.49 -4.05
CA SER A 98 13.91 -7.18 -4.19
C SER A 98 12.94 -6.51 -5.17
N LEU A 99 13.40 -5.62 -6.06
CA LEU A 99 12.53 -4.90 -7.01
C LEU A 99 11.67 -5.83 -7.87
N SER A 100 12.22 -6.95 -8.33
CA SER A 100 11.48 -7.92 -9.16
C SER A 100 10.31 -8.51 -8.36
N ASP A 101 10.59 -9.02 -7.17
CA ASP A 101 9.58 -9.61 -6.26
C ASP A 101 8.52 -8.56 -5.87
N LEU A 102 8.95 -7.31 -5.61
CA LEU A 102 8.05 -6.20 -5.29
C LEU A 102 7.16 -5.84 -6.47
N SER A 103 7.72 -5.72 -7.68
CA SER A 103 6.99 -5.38 -8.90
C SER A 103 5.88 -6.39 -9.18
N GLU A 104 6.22 -7.68 -9.20
CA GLU A 104 5.25 -8.77 -9.41
C GLU A 104 4.15 -8.77 -8.34
N SER A 105 4.48 -8.41 -7.10
CA SER A 105 3.50 -8.42 -6.02
C SER A 105 2.47 -7.29 -6.10
N ILE A 106 2.88 -6.12 -6.61
CA ILE A 106 2.04 -4.91 -6.68
C ILE A 106 1.46 -4.67 -8.07
N GLU A 107 1.88 -5.43 -9.09
CA GLU A 107 1.33 -5.33 -10.45
C GLU A 107 -0.20 -5.54 -10.45
N ASP A 108 -0.86 -4.99 -11.46
CA ASP A 108 -2.33 -4.99 -11.63
C ASP A 108 -3.13 -4.21 -10.57
N ALA A 109 -2.49 -3.57 -9.59
CA ALA A 109 -3.17 -2.67 -8.67
C ALA A 109 -3.62 -1.39 -9.39
N ASP A 110 -4.87 -0.99 -9.21
CA ASP A 110 -5.32 0.35 -9.59
C ASP A 110 -4.90 1.37 -8.51
N ILE A 111 -4.95 0.94 -7.24
CA ILE A 111 -4.54 1.74 -6.08
C ILE A 111 -3.63 0.92 -5.16
N LEU A 112 -2.48 1.47 -4.82
CA LEU A 112 -1.57 0.92 -3.81
C LEU A 112 -1.53 1.82 -2.58
N PHE A 113 -1.88 1.24 -1.43
CA PHE A 113 -1.64 1.85 -0.12
C PHE A 113 -0.35 1.32 0.48
N ILE A 114 0.59 2.22 0.79
CA ILE A 114 1.83 1.90 1.49
C ILE A 114 1.65 2.27 2.95
N THR A 115 1.90 1.33 3.87
CA THR A 115 1.88 1.60 5.32
C THR A 115 3.18 1.18 5.98
N CYS A 116 3.75 2.07 6.78
CA CYS A 116 4.92 1.78 7.60
C CYS A 116 5.03 2.74 8.80
N GLY A 117 5.86 2.36 9.76
CA GLY A 117 6.33 3.27 10.79
C GLY A 117 7.70 3.83 10.40
N MET A 118 7.79 5.16 10.31
CA MET A 118 9.04 5.85 10.03
C MET A 118 9.96 5.83 11.25
N GLY A 119 11.26 5.97 11.01
CA GLY A 119 12.30 6.01 12.04
C GLY A 119 12.97 4.66 12.32
N GLY A 120 12.40 3.55 11.83
CA GLY A 120 13.09 2.25 11.78
C GLY A 120 14.01 2.10 10.56
N GLY A 121 14.53 0.91 10.33
CA GLY A 121 15.36 0.63 9.14
C GLY A 121 14.53 0.24 7.92
N THR A 122 13.82 -0.89 8.01
CA THR A 122 13.09 -1.47 6.88
C THR A 122 12.00 -0.55 6.33
N GLY A 123 11.08 -0.09 7.18
CA GLY A 123 9.95 0.74 6.75
C GLY A 123 10.40 2.06 6.14
N THR A 124 11.32 2.75 6.80
CA THR A 124 11.88 4.04 6.36
C THR A 124 12.64 3.91 5.03
N GLY A 125 13.46 2.88 4.88
CA GLY A 125 14.26 2.68 3.67
C GLY A 125 13.48 2.11 2.48
N ALA A 126 12.54 1.19 2.74
CA ALA A 126 11.80 0.53 1.67
C ALA A 126 10.62 1.36 1.14
N ALA A 127 9.98 2.19 1.98
CA ALA A 127 8.77 2.92 1.56
C ALA A 127 8.98 3.85 0.36
N PRO A 128 10.06 4.66 0.30
CA PRO A 128 10.33 5.49 -0.87
C PRO A 128 10.57 4.67 -2.14
N VAL A 129 11.29 3.54 -2.04
CA VAL A 129 11.58 2.64 -3.16
C VAL A 129 10.30 2.01 -3.71
N VAL A 130 9.42 1.54 -2.85
CA VAL A 130 8.12 0.95 -3.26
C VAL A 130 7.21 2.02 -3.86
N ALA A 131 7.21 3.23 -3.32
CA ALA A 131 6.42 4.34 -3.87
C ALA A 131 6.90 4.77 -5.26
N GLU A 132 8.22 4.80 -5.47
CA GLU A 132 8.82 5.05 -6.78
C GLU A 132 8.45 3.95 -7.78
N LEU A 133 8.60 2.68 -7.40
CA LEU A 133 8.22 1.54 -8.23
C LEU A 133 6.74 1.58 -8.62
N ALA A 134 5.85 1.86 -7.67
CA ALA A 134 4.41 1.93 -7.93
C ALA A 134 4.06 3.08 -8.89
N ARG A 135 4.72 4.23 -8.77
CA ARG A 135 4.59 5.34 -9.71
C ARG A 135 5.07 4.96 -11.11
N ASP A 136 6.18 4.24 -11.22
CA ASP A 136 6.73 3.79 -12.51
C ASP A 136 5.85 2.74 -13.19
N LEU A 137 4.98 2.07 -12.43
CA LEU A 137 3.94 1.15 -12.90
C LEU A 137 2.57 1.84 -13.14
N ASP A 138 2.51 3.18 -13.10
CA ASP A 138 1.28 3.98 -13.26
C ASP A 138 0.17 3.66 -12.22
N ILE A 139 0.54 3.22 -11.01
CA ILE A 139 -0.40 2.89 -9.93
C ILE A 139 -0.70 4.14 -9.08
N ILE A 140 -1.99 4.39 -8.77
CA ILE A 140 -2.37 5.45 -7.83
C ILE A 140 -1.83 5.10 -6.44
N THR A 141 -0.83 5.85 -5.97
CA THR A 141 -0.07 5.50 -4.78
C THR A 141 -0.39 6.43 -3.62
N VAL A 142 -0.79 5.87 -2.48
CA VAL A 142 -1.07 6.60 -1.23
C VAL A 142 -0.22 6.01 -0.12
N ALA A 143 0.61 6.84 0.53
CA ALA A 143 1.39 6.43 1.69
C ALA A 143 0.72 6.92 2.99
N VAL A 144 0.45 6.01 3.91
CA VAL A 144 -0.04 6.30 5.27
C VAL A 144 1.03 5.84 6.24
N VAL A 145 1.79 6.79 6.78
CA VAL A 145 2.93 6.50 7.65
C VAL A 145 2.77 7.10 9.03
N THR A 146 3.35 6.45 10.04
CA THR A 146 3.45 7.01 11.39
C THR A 146 4.83 7.61 11.62
N MET A 147 4.87 8.71 12.36
CA MET A 147 6.11 9.31 12.84
C MET A 147 6.46 8.71 14.21
N PRO A 148 7.76 8.59 14.54
CA PRO A 148 8.20 8.09 15.84
C PRO A 148 7.71 8.99 16.97
N PHE A 149 7.49 8.42 18.15
CA PHE A 149 7.19 9.21 19.34
C PHE A 149 8.43 10.00 19.78
N ASN A 150 8.21 11.15 20.45
CA ASN A 150 9.29 11.98 20.98
C ASN A 150 10.29 11.25 21.90
N PHE A 151 9.86 10.15 22.55
CA PHE A 151 10.71 9.37 23.46
C PHE A 151 11.57 8.33 22.75
N GLU A 152 11.33 8.04 21.47
CA GLU A 152 12.11 7.07 20.67
C GLU A 152 13.44 7.66 20.17
N GLY A 153 13.68 8.94 20.44
CA GLY A 153 14.86 9.68 19.99
C GLY A 153 14.58 10.45 18.70
N ASN A 154 15.63 10.75 17.93
CA ASN A 154 15.53 11.50 16.69
C ASN A 154 16.08 10.63 15.53
N PRO A 155 15.31 9.63 15.07
CA PRO A 155 15.77 8.73 14.04
C PRO A 155 15.83 9.43 12.67
N SER A 156 16.67 8.92 11.79
CA SER A 156 16.80 9.43 10.42
C SER A 156 15.56 9.09 9.61
N ILE A 157 14.87 10.13 9.13
CA ILE A 157 13.69 10.02 8.26
C ILE A 157 14.00 10.84 6.99
N PRO A 158 13.96 10.24 5.79
CA PRO A 158 14.21 10.93 4.53
C PRO A 158 13.09 11.90 4.15
#